data_AF-A0A9X9WJF6-F1
#
_entry.id   AF-A0A9X9WJF6-F1
#
_cell.length_a   1.000
_cell.length_b   1.000
_cell.length_c   1.000
_cell.angle_alpha   90.00
_cell.angle_beta   90.00
_cell.angle_gamma   90.00
#
_symmetry.space_group_name_H-M   'P 1'
#
loop_
_entity.id
_entity.type
_entity.pdbx_description
1 polymer ?
#
loop_
_entity_poly.entity_id
_entity_poly.type
_entity_poly.pdbx_seq_one_letter_code
_entity_poly.pdbx_strand_id
1 'polypeptide(L)'
;MPMTLDDFVQRARAALKGHPGAEGRQMVCDLVREALKDPAFVAANINDKTPERQVLYEDPELGFTVLAHAYHDAKTSGPHDHGPSWAIYGQAAGETIMTDWECLARPSEGTPGKAKRIRDYAMKPGDAYLYEPGILHSPRRDGPTRLLRIEGMNMDRVKRLPYQPVDAAA
;
A
#
# COMPACT_ATOMS: atom_id res chain seq x y z
N MET A 1 -13.77 -11.00 19.80
CA MET A 1 -14.62 -9.94 19.21
C MET A 1 -14.01 -9.58 17.87
N PRO A 2 -14.82 -9.28 16.84
CA PRO A 2 -14.26 -8.86 15.56
C PRO A 2 -13.50 -7.54 15.74
N MET A 3 -12.40 -7.37 15.00
CA MET A 3 -11.65 -6.13 14.95
C MET A 3 -12.52 -5.04 14.33
N THR A 4 -12.54 -3.85 14.94
CA THR A 4 -13.18 -2.66 14.36
C THR A 4 -12.14 -1.76 13.71
N LEU A 5 -12.56 -0.81 12.86
CA LEU A 5 -11.65 0.19 12.31
C LEU A 5 -11.01 1.03 13.44
N ASP A 6 -11.76 1.36 14.48
CA ASP A 6 -11.24 2.11 15.63
C ASP A 6 -10.18 1.30 16.40
N ASP A 7 -10.42 0.01 16.68
CA ASP A 7 -9.40 -0.87 17.29
C ASP A 7 -8.12 -0.93 16.45
N PHE A 8 -8.27 -1.14 15.14
CA PHE A 8 -7.15 -1.14 14.20
C PHE A 8 -6.35 0.17 14.29
N VAL A 9 -7.04 1.31 14.25
CA VAL A 9 -6.42 2.64 14.28
C VAL A 9 -5.69 2.88 15.62
N GLN A 10 -6.30 2.56 16.76
CA GLN A 10 -5.67 2.75 18.06
C GLN A 10 -4.41 1.88 18.20
N ARG A 11 -4.46 0.62 17.75
CA ARG A 11 -3.32 -0.30 17.77
C ARG A 11 -2.21 0.16 16.83
N ALA A 12 -2.56 0.62 15.63
CA ALA A 12 -1.59 1.18 14.68
C ALA A 12 -0.91 2.43 15.24
N ARG A 13 -1.68 3.34 15.84
CA ARG A 13 -1.15 4.54 16.50
C ARG A 13 -0.23 4.19 17.66
N ALA A 14 -0.61 3.23 18.50
CA ALA A 14 0.22 2.76 19.61
C ALA A 14 1.56 2.19 19.12
N ALA A 15 1.53 1.35 18.07
CA ALA A 15 2.75 0.80 17.46
C ALA A 15 3.66 1.90 16.91
N LEU A 16 3.11 2.84 16.13
CA LEU A 16 3.89 3.92 15.52
C LEU A 16 4.46 4.91 16.55
N LYS A 17 3.75 5.14 17.67
CA LYS A 17 4.26 5.98 18.77
C LYS A 17 5.30 5.27 19.63
N GLY A 18 5.06 4.01 19.97
CA GLY A 18 5.94 3.21 20.82
C GLY A 18 7.25 2.84 20.13
N HIS A 19 7.19 2.64 18.81
CA HIS A 19 8.32 2.22 17.98
C HIS A 19 8.46 3.10 16.73
N PRO A 20 8.93 4.34 16.85
CA PRO A 20 9.13 5.21 15.70
C PRO A 20 10.08 4.59 14.67
N GLY A 21 9.67 4.57 13.40
CA GLY A 21 10.47 4.04 12.28
C GLY A 21 10.03 2.66 11.81
N ALA A 22 10.97 1.89 11.25
CA ALA A 22 10.67 0.65 10.53
C ALA A 22 10.03 -0.43 11.40
N GLU A 23 10.41 -0.53 12.68
CA GLU A 23 9.84 -1.51 13.60
C GLU A 23 8.33 -1.29 13.81
N GLY A 24 7.90 -0.07 14.15
CA GLY A 24 6.48 0.24 14.30
C GLY A 24 5.71 0.07 13.00
N ARG A 25 6.30 0.40 11.85
CA ARG A 25 5.69 0.14 10.53
C ARG A 25 5.50 -1.34 10.25
N GLN A 26 6.46 -2.18 10.65
CA GLN A 26 6.34 -3.62 10.51
C GLN A 26 5.23 -4.18 11.43
N MET A 27 5.10 -3.67 12.65
CA MET A 27 3.98 -4.01 13.54
C MET A 27 2.63 -3.63 12.92
N VAL A 28 2.51 -2.46 12.28
CA VAL A 28 1.30 -2.08 11.53
C VAL A 28 1.06 -3.04 10.35
N CYS A 29 2.12 -3.49 9.67
CA CYS A 29 1.99 -4.47 8.58
C CYS A 29 1.45 -5.81 9.07
N ASP A 30 1.90 -6.28 10.25
CA ASP A 30 1.35 -7.47 10.89
C ASP A 30 -0.10 -7.28 11.33
N LEU A 31 -0.43 -6.10 11.84
CA LEU A 31 -1.81 -5.73 12.18
C LEU A 31 -2.74 -5.73 10.95
N VAL A 32 -2.25 -5.27 9.79
CA VAL A 32 -2.99 -5.37 8.52
C VAL A 32 -3.26 -6.85 8.18
N ARG A 33 -2.28 -7.75 8.33
CA ARG A 33 -2.49 -9.20 8.11
C ARG A 33 -3.53 -9.78 9.05
N GLU A 34 -3.54 -9.34 10.31
CA GLU A 34 -4.56 -9.74 11.29
C GLU A 34 -5.95 -9.25 10.86
N ALA A 35 -6.09 -7.96 10.53
CA ALA A 35 -7.34 -7.34 10.10
C ALA A 35 -7.94 -8.03 8.86
N LEU A 36 -7.10 -8.38 7.88
CA LEU A 36 -7.52 -9.02 6.64
C LEU A 36 -7.95 -10.49 6.82
N LYS A 37 -7.60 -11.12 7.95
CA LYS A 37 -8.08 -12.46 8.30
C LYS A 37 -9.43 -12.43 9.02
N ASP A 38 -9.91 -11.26 9.43
CA ASP A 38 -11.23 -11.07 10.03
C ASP A 38 -12.27 -10.72 8.94
N PRO A 39 -13.17 -11.66 8.57
CA PRO A 39 -14.17 -11.41 7.54
C PRO A 39 -15.14 -10.28 7.90
N ALA A 40 -15.39 -10.05 9.20
CA ALA A 40 -16.28 -8.99 9.65
C ALA A 40 -15.62 -7.61 9.46
N PHE A 41 -14.32 -7.50 9.76
CA PHE A 41 -13.54 -6.28 9.48
C PHE A 41 -13.54 -5.97 7.98
N VAL A 42 -13.25 -6.98 7.14
CA VAL A 42 -13.22 -6.80 5.67
C VAL A 42 -14.59 -6.39 5.15
N ALA A 43 -15.67 -7.07 5.54
CA ALA A 43 -17.02 -6.75 5.08
C ALA A 43 -17.48 -5.33 5.50
N ALA A 44 -17.11 -4.89 6.71
CA ALA A 44 -17.47 -3.57 7.21
C ALA A 44 -16.73 -2.42 6.50
N ASN A 45 -15.48 -2.64 6.08
CA ASN A 45 -14.60 -1.56 5.60
C ASN A 45 -14.28 -1.61 4.10
N ILE A 46 -14.33 -2.79 3.47
CA ILE A 46 -13.85 -3.02 2.09
C ILE A 46 -14.80 -4.00 1.37
N ASN A 47 -15.90 -3.47 0.86
CA ASN A 47 -16.95 -4.25 0.20
C ASN A 47 -17.07 -3.88 -1.28
N ASP A 48 -18.02 -4.50 -1.99
CA ASP A 48 -18.15 -4.33 -3.45
C ASP A 48 -18.61 -2.92 -3.86
N LYS A 49 -19.08 -2.10 -2.91
CA LYS A 49 -19.44 -0.68 -3.11
C LYS A 49 -18.30 0.28 -2.80
N THR A 50 -17.19 -0.20 -2.24
CA THR A 50 -16.00 0.62 -2.01
C THR A 50 -15.53 1.20 -3.35
N PRO A 51 -15.24 2.50 -3.45
CA PRO A 51 -14.69 3.08 -4.68
C PRO A 51 -13.22 2.69 -4.87
N GLU A 52 -12.63 3.07 -6.01
CA GLU A 52 -11.21 2.81 -6.26
C GLU A 52 -10.27 3.40 -5.21
N ARG A 53 -10.69 4.45 -4.48
CA ARG A 53 -9.96 5.02 -3.35
C ARG A 53 -10.95 5.67 -2.37
N GLN A 54 -10.96 5.17 -1.15
CA GLN A 54 -11.72 5.73 -0.04
C GLN A 54 -10.79 5.93 1.16
N VAL A 55 -10.76 7.14 1.72
CA VAL A 55 -10.12 7.37 3.02
C VAL A 55 -11.09 6.89 4.10
N LEU A 56 -10.65 5.92 4.89
CA LEU A 56 -11.39 5.44 6.06
C LEU A 56 -11.03 6.24 7.31
N TYR A 57 -9.75 6.60 7.43
CA TYR A 57 -9.21 7.34 8.57
C TYR A 57 -7.92 8.07 8.17
N GLU A 58 -7.68 9.23 8.76
CA GLU A 58 -6.41 9.97 8.70
C GLU A 58 -6.07 10.42 10.12
N ASP A 59 -4.90 10.00 10.63
CA ASP A 59 -4.49 10.32 12.00
C ASP A 59 -4.09 11.80 12.10
N PRO A 60 -4.69 12.58 13.03
CA PRO A 60 -4.46 14.01 13.11
C PRO A 60 -3.08 14.39 13.69
N GLU A 61 -2.37 13.45 14.32
CA GLU A 61 -1.07 13.71 14.95
C GLU A 61 0.08 13.12 14.13
N LEU A 62 -0.04 11.85 13.75
CA LEU A 62 0.98 11.11 13.03
C LEU A 62 0.83 11.18 11.51
N GLY A 63 -0.35 11.60 11.02
CA GLY A 63 -0.64 11.76 9.60
C GLY A 63 -0.95 10.46 8.84
N PHE A 64 -0.70 9.28 9.42
CA PHE A 64 -0.94 8.02 8.70
C PHE A 64 -2.40 7.90 8.26
N THR A 65 -2.62 7.35 7.07
CA THR A 65 -3.93 7.28 6.43
C THR A 65 -4.29 5.83 6.16
N VAL A 66 -5.49 5.43 6.56
CA VAL A 66 -6.08 4.11 6.27
C VAL A 66 -7.02 4.26 5.09
N LEU A 67 -6.81 3.45 4.06
CA LEU A 67 -7.58 3.49 2.83
C LEU A 67 -8.18 2.14 2.48
N ALA A 68 -9.40 2.18 1.96
CA ALA A 68 -10.00 1.07 1.25
C ALA A 68 -9.94 1.34 -0.26
N HIS A 69 -9.56 0.32 -1.02
CA HIS A 69 -9.55 0.35 -2.48
C HIS A 69 -10.34 -0.84 -2.99
N ALA A 70 -11.25 -0.64 -3.94
CA ALA A 70 -11.82 -1.72 -4.75
C ALA A 70 -11.68 -1.40 -6.24
N TYR A 71 -11.14 -2.36 -6.99
CA TYR A 71 -11.04 -2.32 -8.43
C TYR A 71 -11.94 -3.39 -9.01
N HIS A 72 -12.81 -3.01 -9.96
CA HIS A 72 -13.78 -3.93 -10.58
C HIS A 72 -13.24 -4.62 -11.83
N ASP A 73 -12.17 -4.09 -12.42
CA ASP A 73 -11.53 -4.61 -13.63
C ASP A 73 -10.01 -4.64 -13.49
N ALA A 74 -9.32 -5.16 -14.51
CA ALA A 74 -7.86 -5.17 -14.58
C ALA A 74 -7.29 -3.74 -14.45
N LYS A 75 -6.22 -3.61 -13.66
CA LYS A 75 -5.55 -2.33 -13.44
C LYS A 75 -4.07 -2.51 -13.13
N THR A 76 -3.25 -1.80 -13.89
CA THR A 76 -1.79 -1.79 -13.73
C THR A 76 -1.28 -0.36 -13.55
N SER A 77 -0.13 -0.20 -12.89
CA SER A 77 0.60 1.06 -12.88
C SER A 77 2.07 0.84 -13.23
N GLY A 78 2.76 1.91 -13.64
CA GLY A 78 4.23 1.89 -13.76
C GLY A 78 4.94 1.87 -12.40
N PRO A 79 6.28 1.74 -12.41
CA PRO A 79 7.11 1.82 -11.20
C PRO A 79 6.91 3.17 -10.49
N HIS A 80 6.74 3.12 -9.18
CA HIS A 80 6.60 4.31 -8.35
C HIS A 80 7.07 4.03 -6.91
N ASP A 81 7.47 5.08 -6.20
CA ASP A 81 7.67 5.07 -4.75
C ASP A 81 6.53 5.85 -4.05
N HIS A 82 6.63 6.02 -2.74
CA HIS A 82 5.74 6.87 -1.94
C HIS A 82 6.40 8.18 -1.51
N GLY A 83 7.38 8.67 -2.27
CA GLY A 83 8.12 9.89 -1.96
C GLY A 83 8.75 9.85 -0.55
N PRO A 84 8.45 10.82 0.33
CA PRO A 84 8.96 10.83 1.70
C PRO A 84 8.24 9.85 2.63
N SER A 85 7.15 9.24 2.16
CA SER A 85 6.28 8.39 2.95
C SER A 85 6.60 6.91 2.73
N TRP A 86 6.05 6.08 3.61
CA TRP A 86 6.00 4.63 3.50
C TRP A 86 4.58 4.20 3.15
N ALA A 87 4.40 2.96 2.72
CA ALA A 87 3.07 2.37 2.58
C ALA A 87 3.04 0.88 2.87
N ILE A 88 1.90 0.41 3.36
CA ILE A 88 1.58 -1.00 3.51
C ILE A 88 0.45 -1.32 2.54
N TYR A 89 0.66 -2.33 1.70
CA TYR A 89 -0.39 -2.92 0.87
C TYR A 89 -0.89 -4.16 1.55
N GLY A 90 -2.20 -4.29 1.71
CA GLY A 90 -2.87 -5.47 2.23
C GLY A 90 -3.92 -5.96 1.24
N GLN A 91 -3.91 -7.25 0.91
CA GLN A 91 -4.85 -7.84 -0.06
C GLN A 91 -6.08 -8.40 0.67
N ALA A 92 -7.25 -7.80 0.44
CA ALA A 92 -8.50 -8.24 1.06
C ALA A 92 -9.27 -9.26 0.19
N ALA A 93 -9.24 -9.10 -1.13
CA ALA A 93 -9.85 -10.05 -2.07
C ALA A 93 -9.18 -9.98 -3.44
N GLY A 94 -9.22 -11.08 -4.20
CA GLY A 94 -8.54 -11.19 -5.50
C GLY A 94 -7.02 -11.31 -5.35
N GLU A 95 -6.31 -11.22 -6.48
CA GLU A 95 -4.85 -11.34 -6.54
C GLU A 95 -4.24 -10.09 -7.18
N THR A 96 -3.16 -9.58 -6.58
CA THR A 96 -2.31 -8.54 -7.18
C THR A 96 -0.92 -9.10 -7.39
N ILE A 97 -0.37 -8.97 -8.59
CA ILE A 97 1.06 -9.23 -8.84
C ILE A 97 1.82 -7.94 -8.56
N MET A 98 2.72 -7.97 -7.58
CA MET A 98 3.63 -6.88 -7.27
C MET A 98 4.95 -7.11 -7.99
N THR A 99 5.46 -6.07 -8.65
CA THR A 99 6.83 -6.06 -9.18
C THR A 99 7.70 -5.17 -8.29
N ASP A 100 8.79 -5.70 -7.76
CA ASP A 100 9.84 -4.91 -7.11
C ASP A 100 10.80 -4.35 -8.16
N TRP A 101 11.20 -3.09 -8.00
CA TRP A 101 12.14 -2.42 -8.90
C TRP A 101 13.36 -1.87 -8.16
N GLU A 102 14.52 -1.99 -8.79
CA GLU A 102 15.74 -1.31 -8.39
C GLU A 102 15.72 0.12 -8.93
N CYS A 103 15.92 1.10 -8.06
CA CYS A 103 16.04 2.51 -8.48
C CYS A 103 17.44 2.77 -9.06
N LEU A 104 17.55 2.85 -10.39
CA LEU A 104 18.80 3.18 -11.08
C LEU A 104 19.09 4.68 -11.10
N ALA A 105 18.04 5.50 -11.14
CA ALA A 105 18.15 6.96 -11.06
C ALA A 105 16.87 7.54 -10.47
N ARG A 106 16.99 8.47 -9.51
CA ARG A 106 15.84 9.22 -8.98
C ARG A 106 15.38 10.26 -10.01
N PRO A 107 14.07 10.53 -10.10
CA PRO A 107 13.53 11.55 -10.98
C PRO A 107 13.96 12.95 -10.54
N SER A 108 13.99 13.86 -11.50
CA SER A 108 14.07 15.31 -11.27
C SER A 108 12.99 16.03 -12.08
N GLU A 109 12.87 17.35 -11.92
CA GLU A 109 11.94 18.11 -12.72
C GLU A 109 12.26 17.97 -14.22
N GLY A 110 11.26 17.55 -15.00
CA GLY A 110 11.42 17.31 -16.45
C GLY A 110 12.13 16.01 -16.83
N THR A 111 12.70 15.25 -15.88
CA THR A 111 13.40 13.99 -16.17
C THR A 111 12.87 12.84 -15.31
N PRO A 112 12.19 11.84 -15.90
CA PRO A 112 11.75 10.65 -15.18
C PRO A 112 12.91 9.88 -14.57
N GLY A 113 12.65 9.23 -13.44
CA GLY A 113 13.58 8.30 -12.83
C GLY A 113 13.71 7.04 -13.68
N LYS A 114 14.70 6.20 -13.37
CA LYS A 114 14.96 4.94 -14.05
C LYS A 114 14.81 3.78 -13.07
N ALA A 115 14.06 2.77 -13.46
CA ALA A 115 13.74 1.62 -12.63
C ALA A 115 14.06 0.32 -13.38
N LYS A 116 14.79 -0.60 -12.75
CA LYS A 116 15.08 -1.93 -13.31
C LYS A 116 14.28 -2.99 -12.57
N ARG A 117 13.60 -3.86 -13.31
CA ARG A 117 12.78 -4.93 -12.71
C ARG A 117 13.67 -5.90 -11.94
N ILE A 118 13.27 -6.25 -10.71
CA ILE A 118 13.96 -7.24 -9.87
C ILE A 118 13.21 -8.57 -9.91
N ARG A 119 11.95 -8.56 -9.50
CA ARG A 119 11.12 -9.77 -9.37
C ARG A 119 9.64 -9.42 -9.36
N ASP A 120 8.82 -10.43 -9.66
CA ASP A 120 7.38 -10.40 -9.40
C ASP A 120 7.04 -11.36 -8.26
N TYR A 121 5.99 -11.03 -7.51
CA TYR A 121 5.39 -11.92 -6.54
C TYR A 121 3.88 -11.67 -6.43
N ALA A 122 3.12 -12.70 -6.09
CA ALA A 122 1.68 -12.59 -5.91
C ALA A 122 1.35 -12.19 -4.46
N MET A 123 0.40 -11.27 -4.31
CA MET A 123 -0.30 -10.99 -3.08
C MET A 123 -1.73 -11.54 -3.16
N LYS A 124 -2.06 -12.42 -2.21
CA LYS A 124 -3.34 -13.13 -2.09
C LYS A 124 -4.09 -12.69 -0.84
N PRO A 125 -5.40 -12.98 -0.71
CA PRO A 125 -6.18 -12.53 0.43
C PRO A 125 -5.54 -12.88 1.79
N GLY A 126 -5.37 -11.86 2.64
CA GLY A 126 -4.67 -11.97 3.94
C GLY A 126 -3.19 -11.55 3.91
N ASP A 127 -2.57 -11.43 2.73
CA ASP A 127 -1.21 -10.96 2.60
C ASP A 127 -1.11 -9.45 2.85
N ALA A 128 0.02 -9.04 3.43
CA ALA A 128 0.41 -7.65 3.52
C ALA A 128 1.91 -7.48 3.28
N TYR A 129 2.30 -6.33 2.72
CA TYR A 129 3.68 -5.99 2.42
C TYR A 129 3.96 -4.52 2.70
N LEU A 130 5.07 -4.25 3.40
CA LEU A 130 5.55 -2.92 3.73
C LEU A 130 6.56 -2.45 2.68
N TYR A 131 6.33 -1.27 2.12
CA TYR A 131 7.28 -0.52 1.32
C TYR A 131 7.77 0.68 2.13
N GLU A 132 9.07 0.66 2.43
CA GLU A 132 9.78 1.76 3.08
C GLU A 132 9.94 2.96 2.13
N PRO A 133 10.22 4.17 2.64
CA PRO A 133 10.35 5.36 1.81
C PRO A 133 11.36 5.19 0.67
N GLY A 134 10.94 5.59 -0.53
CA GLY A 134 11.76 5.50 -1.74
C GLY A 134 11.91 4.09 -2.34
N ILE A 135 11.32 3.04 -1.76
CA ILE A 135 11.28 1.71 -2.40
C ILE A 135 10.32 1.74 -3.59
N LEU A 136 10.75 1.19 -4.73
CA LEU A 136 9.96 1.18 -5.96
C LEU A 136 9.24 -0.15 -6.14
N HIS A 137 7.95 -0.05 -6.47
CA HIS A 137 7.11 -1.20 -6.81
C HIS A 137 6.07 -0.80 -7.86
N SER A 138 5.40 -1.79 -8.43
CA SER A 138 4.20 -1.58 -9.24
C SER A 138 3.23 -2.75 -9.12
N PRO A 139 1.95 -2.51 -8.80
CA PRO A 139 0.91 -3.54 -8.86
C PRO A 139 0.38 -3.73 -10.29
N ARG A 140 0.20 -5.00 -10.67
CA ARG A 140 -0.64 -5.46 -11.78
C ARG A 140 -1.78 -6.29 -11.21
N ARG A 141 -3.01 -5.99 -11.65
CA ARG A 141 -4.22 -6.76 -11.33
C ARG A 141 -4.83 -7.18 -12.65
N ASP A 142 -5.04 -8.47 -12.82
CA ASP A 142 -5.62 -9.02 -14.05
C ASP A 142 -7.17 -9.13 -13.95
N GLY A 143 -7.74 -8.82 -12.78
CA GLY A 143 -9.18 -8.79 -12.53
C GLY A 143 -9.54 -8.04 -11.24
N PRO A 144 -10.77 -8.24 -10.72
CA PRO A 144 -11.26 -7.52 -9.55
C PRO A 144 -10.40 -7.76 -8.30
N THR A 145 -10.11 -6.71 -7.56
CA THR A 145 -9.38 -6.80 -6.27
C THR A 145 -9.91 -5.80 -5.26
N ARG A 146 -9.71 -6.13 -3.98
CA ARG A 146 -9.96 -5.24 -2.85
C ARG A 146 -8.74 -5.18 -1.95
N LEU A 147 -8.38 -3.99 -1.48
CA LEU A 147 -7.16 -3.76 -0.72
C LEU A 147 -7.41 -2.87 0.50
N LEU A 148 -6.76 -3.20 1.60
CA LEU A 148 -6.51 -2.26 2.71
C LEU A 148 -5.14 -1.65 2.46
N ARG A 149 -5.04 -0.33 2.38
CA ARG A 149 -3.75 0.35 2.21
C ARG A 149 -3.52 1.31 3.35
N ILE A 150 -2.33 1.26 3.93
CA ILE A 150 -1.88 2.23 4.93
C ILE A 150 -0.80 3.07 4.30
N GLU A 151 -0.90 4.39 4.40
CA GLU A 151 0.14 5.32 3.94
C GLU A 151 0.63 6.11 5.15
N GLY A 152 1.93 6.40 5.24
CA GLY A 152 2.47 7.23 6.32
C GLY A 152 1.96 8.66 6.34
N MET A 153 1.35 9.10 5.24
CA MET A 153 0.59 10.34 5.09
C MET A 153 -0.38 10.19 3.92
N ASN A 154 -1.37 11.07 3.83
CA ASN A 154 -2.33 11.05 2.73
C ASN A 154 -1.65 11.40 1.39
N MET A 155 -1.36 10.38 0.58
CA MET A 155 -0.57 10.55 -0.65
C MET A 155 -1.30 11.31 -1.76
N ASP A 156 -2.59 11.58 -1.60
CA ASP A 156 -3.35 12.44 -2.51
C ASP A 156 -2.83 13.89 -2.52
N ARG A 157 -2.17 14.29 -1.42
CA ARG A 157 -1.59 15.63 -1.24
C ARG A 157 -0.11 15.70 -1.63
N VAL A 158 0.47 14.60 -2.10
CA VAL A 158 1.91 14.49 -2.36
C VAL A 158 2.16 14.37 -3.87
N LYS A 159 2.79 15.40 -4.45
CA LYS A 159 3.30 15.32 -5.83
C LYS A 159 4.48 14.37 -5.88
N ARG A 160 4.36 13.34 -6.72
CA ARG A 160 5.44 12.40 -7.03
C ARG A 160 5.85 12.55 -8.49
N LEU A 161 7.11 12.26 -8.78
CA LEU A 161 7.64 12.26 -10.13
C LEU A 161 7.69 10.82 -10.68
N PRO A 162 7.49 10.63 -11.98
CA PRO A 162 7.38 9.30 -12.57
C PRO A 162 8.75 8.61 -12.69
N TYR A 163 8.72 7.28 -12.70
CA TYR A 163 9.84 6.44 -13.11
C TYR A 163 9.50 5.74 -14.42
N GLN A 164 10.51 5.52 -15.25
CA GLN A 164 10.44 4.71 -16.45
C GLN A 164 11.15 3.38 -16.21
N PRO A 165 10.53 2.24 -16.56
CA PRO A 165 11.24 0.98 -16.70
C PRO A 165 12.42 1.13 -17.65
N VAL A 166 13.58 0.63 -17.25
CA VAL A 166 14.72 0.41 -18.14
C VAL A 166 14.78 -1.09 -18.39
N ASP A 167 14.66 -1.48 -19.65
CA ASP A 167 14.71 -2.88 -20.05
C ASP A 167 16.02 -3.52 -19.56
N ALA A 168 15.92 -4.52 -18.69
CA ALA A 168 16.69 -5.72 -18.94
C ALA A 168 15.78 -6.52 -19.86
N ALA A 169 16.20 -6.71 -21.12
CA ALA A 169 15.45 -7.39 -22.16
C ALA A 169 14.58 -8.55 -21.61
N ALA A 170 13.33 -8.60 -22.08
CA ALA A 170 12.43 -9.73 -21.89
C ALA A 170 13.08 -11.06 -22.34
#